data_AF-B4FNE6-F1
#
_entry.id   AF-B4FNE6-F1
#
_cell.length_a   1.000
_cell.length_b   1.000
_cell.length_c   1.000
_cell.angle_alpha   90.00
_cell.angle_beta   90.00
_cell.angle_gamma   90.00
#
_symmetry.space_group_name_H-M   'P 1'
#
loop_
_entity.id
_entity.type
_entity.pdbx_description
1 polymer ?
#
loop_
_entity_poly.entity_id
_entity_poly.type
_entity_poly.pdbx_seq_one_letter_code
_entity_poly.pdbx_strand_id
1 'polypeptide(L)'
;MRWQMVMLEFSLISSTLANIMLLSQLSSLKMILKRNLLLANEYQSSKLCEARFSECEDKMDHLQVLKLPSMAKFNAGFTHCNQSFVKECVGPAKESYERRMSKMLAKSRALFIKEYNNKLFNWLVTFSLVMVVIGRFVIKFFLLEIAAWVMFIFLETYTRMFWSAESLYYNPAWHIIVSSWETIVYSPILDLDRWAVPIVIMLLFGVLYWRCFGGRRKRGRGSLLPLYKNSYNSSRRSRSD
;
A
#
# COMPACT_ATOMS: atom_id res chain seq x y z
N MET A 1 27.18 25.19 89.81
CA MET A 1 27.22 25.65 88.40
C MET A 1 27.59 24.53 87.41
N ARG A 2 28.64 23.72 87.65
CA ARG A 2 29.08 22.65 86.72
C ARG A 2 28.01 21.58 86.39
N TRP A 3 27.20 21.18 87.37
CA TRP A 3 26.11 20.20 87.16
C TRP A 3 24.92 20.73 86.34
N GLN A 4 24.61 22.04 86.45
CA GLN A 4 23.56 22.67 85.64
C GLN A 4 23.96 22.76 84.16
N MET A 5 25.24 23.00 83.88
CA MET A 5 25.79 23.04 82.52
C MET A 5 25.72 21.66 81.85
N VAL A 6 26.07 20.59 82.58
CA VAL A 6 25.97 19.21 82.08
C VAL A 6 24.52 18.80 81.80
N MET A 7 23.58 19.19 82.67
CA MET A 7 22.14 18.96 82.44
C MET A 7 21.62 19.68 81.20
N LEU A 8 22.07 20.93 80.97
CA LEU A 8 21.71 21.70 79.78
C LEU A 8 22.26 21.06 78.50
N GLU A 9 23.52 20.62 78.49
CA GLU A 9 24.10 19.92 77.33
C GLU A 9 23.39 18.60 77.03
N PHE A 10 23.05 17.82 78.06
CA PHE A 10 22.33 16.55 77.89
C PHE A 10 20.92 16.78 77.33
N SER A 11 20.23 17.83 77.80
CA SER A 11 18.91 18.20 77.27
C SER A 11 18.97 18.70 75.81
N LEU A 12 20.03 19.45 75.46
CA LEU A 12 20.26 19.91 74.09
C LEU A 12 20.53 18.73 73.16
N ILE A 13 21.42 17.81 73.55
CA ILE A 13 21.77 16.60 72.77
C ILE A 13 20.55 15.69 72.60
N SER A 14 19.75 15.52 73.65
CA SER A 14 18.51 14.74 73.56
C SER A 14 17.51 15.37 72.57
N SER A 15 17.34 16.69 72.61
CA SER A 15 16.45 17.41 71.70
C SER A 15 16.92 17.41 70.24
N THR A 16 18.24 17.50 70.00
CA THR A 16 18.81 17.46 68.64
C THR A 16 18.71 16.06 68.04
N LEU A 17 18.97 15.01 68.82
CA LEU A 17 18.79 13.62 68.39
C LEU A 17 17.32 13.32 68.04
N ALA A 18 16.38 13.81 68.85
CA ALA A 18 14.94 13.67 68.57
C ALA A 18 14.54 14.36 67.24
N ASN A 19 15.05 15.57 66.99
CA ASN A 19 14.78 16.30 65.74
C ASN A 19 15.40 15.60 64.51
N ILE A 20 16.61 15.06 64.61
CA ILE A 20 17.26 14.31 63.51
C ILE A 20 16.46 13.03 63.19
N MET A 21 16.00 12.31 64.20
CA MET A 21 15.17 11.12 64.02
C MET A 21 13.80 11.45 63.40
N LEU A 22 13.20 12.59 63.77
CA LEU A 22 11.96 13.06 63.15
C LEU A 22 12.16 13.43 61.67
N LEU A 23 13.26 14.11 61.34
CA LEU A 23 13.62 14.48 59.97
C LEU A 23 13.89 13.26 59.08
N SER A 24 14.52 12.21 59.61
CA SER A 24 14.78 10.97 58.85
C SER A 24 13.50 10.17 58.58
N GLN A 25 12.56 10.15 59.53
CA GLN A 25 11.24 9.55 59.33
C GLN A 25 10.43 10.34 58.30
N LEU A 26 10.46 11.67 58.37
CA LEU A 26 9.76 12.54 57.42
C LEU A 26 10.32 12.42 56.00
N SER A 27 11.65 12.29 55.83
CA SER A 27 12.27 12.11 54.51
C SER A 27 11.94 10.74 53.90
N SER A 28 11.93 9.69 54.72
CA SER A 28 11.54 8.33 54.34
C SER A 28 10.07 8.28 53.88
N LEU A 29 9.16 8.90 54.65
CA LEU A 29 7.75 8.99 54.32
C LEU A 29 7.52 9.76 53.01
N LYS A 30 8.23 10.87 52.80
CA LYS A 30 8.18 11.66 51.56
C LYS A 30 8.66 10.86 50.34
N MET A 31 9.69 10.03 50.48
CA MET A 31 10.18 9.18 49.40
C MET A 31 9.15 8.11 49.01
N ILE A 32 8.56 7.44 50.00
CA ILE A 32 7.53 6.41 49.79
C ILE A 32 6.31 7.02 49.10
N LEU A 33 5.83 8.17 49.58
CA LEU A 33 4.70 8.87 48.98
C LEU A 33 4.97 9.26 47.52
N LYS A 34 6.16 9.82 47.23
CA LYS A 34 6.55 10.16 45.85
C LYS A 34 6.60 8.94 44.95
N ARG A 35 7.13 7.80 45.43
CA ARG A 35 7.16 6.54 44.66
C ARG A 35 5.75 6.03 44.36
N ASN A 36 4.86 6.00 45.34
CA ASN A 36 3.49 5.53 45.12
C ASN A 36 2.73 6.40 44.13
N LEU A 37 2.93 7.73 44.20
CA LEU A 37 2.32 8.68 43.26
C LEU A 37 2.91 8.51 41.85
N LEU A 38 4.23 8.30 41.73
CA LEU A 38 4.89 8.01 40.46
C LEU A 38 4.36 6.72 39.83
N LEU A 39 4.26 5.64 40.61
CA LEU A 39 3.75 4.34 40.18
C LEU A 39 2.28 4.44 39.73
N ALA A 40 1.44 5.17 40.48
CA ALA A 40 0.06 5.40 40.09
C ALA A 40 -0.03 6.19 38.77
N ASN A 41 0.79 7.24 38.60
CA ASN A 41 0.84 8.03 37.38
C ASN A 41 1.37 7.23 36.19
N GLU A 42 2.37 6.38 36.40
CA GLU A 42 2.93 5.50 35.38
C GLU A 42 1.90 4.47 34.92
N TYR A 43 1.17 3.85 35.85
CA TYR A 43 0.10 2.91 35.52
C TYR A 43 -1.04 3.59 34.73
N GLN A 44 -1.51 4.76 35.19
CA GLN A 44 -2.58 5.50 34.51
C GLN A 44 -2.14 5.98 33.12
N SER A 45 -0.93 6.51 33.00
CA SER A 45 -0.38 6.94 31.70
C SER A 45 -0.17 5.75 30.75
N SER A 46 0.33 4.61 31.24
CA SER A 46 0.47 3.40 30.43
C SER A 46 -0.88 2.93 29.90
N LYS A 47 -1.92 2.85 30.74
CA LYS A 47 -3.25 2.41 30.33
C LYS A 47 -3.85 3.31 29.24
N LEU A 48 -3.68 4.62 29.37
CA LEU A 48 -4.15 5.59 28.38
C LEU A 48 -3.41 5.43 27.04
N CYS A 49 -2.08 5.37 27.07
CA CYS A 49 -1.26 5.25 25.87
C CYS A 49 -1.43 3.89 25.18
N GLU A 50 -1.62 2.82 25.95
CA GLU A 50 -1.89 1.46 25.46
C GLU A 50 -3.24 1.38 24.74
N ALA A 51 -4.29 1.98 25.30
CA ALA A 51 -5.61 2.03 24.66
C ALA A 51 -5.55 2.73 23.30
N ARG A 52 -4.83 3.86 23.20
CA ARG A 52 -4.63 4.57 21.92
C ARG A 52 -3.74 3.84 20.94
N PHE A 53 -2.73 3.14 21.46
CA PHE A 53 -1.87 2.29 20.64
C PHE A 53 -2.68 1.17 19.98
N SER A 54 -3.50 0.46 20.76
CA SER A 54 -4.36 -0.62 20.27
C SER A 54 -5.39 -0.13 19.25
N GLU A 55 -6.03 1.02 19.50
CA GLU A 55 -6.99 1.60 18.56
C GLU A 55 -6.36 1.96 17.20
N CYS A 56 -5.12 2.45 17.24
CA CYS A 56 -4.37 2.73 16.02
C CYS A 56 -3.96 1.44 15.29
N GLU A 57 -3.49 0.42 16.03
CA GLU A 57 -3.15 -0.88 15.47
C GLU A 57 -4.33 -1.50 14.72
N ASP A 58 -5.52 -1.55 15.34
CA ASP A 58 -6.75 -2.06 14.72
C ASP A 58 -7.12 -1.31 13.42
N LYS A 59 -6.99 0.03 13.43
CA LYS A 59 -7.24 0.86 12.24
C LYS A 59 -6.25 0.55 11.12
N MET A 60 -4.98 0.35 11.45
CA MET A 60 -3.93 0.03 10.48
C MET A 60 -4.08 -1.39 9.92
N ASP A 61 -4.51 -2.35 10.73
CA ASP A 61 -4.78 -3.71 10.29
C ASP A 61 -6.02 -3.78 9.40
N HIS A 62 -7.08 -3.04 9.72
CA HIS A 62 -8.24 -2.91 8.84
C HIS A 62 -7.85 -2.32 7.47
N LEU A 63 -6.95 -1.33 7.44
CA LEU A 63 -6.42 -0.76 6.19
C LEU A 63 -5.55 -1.73 5.38
N GLN A 64 -4.92 -2.73 6.03
CA GLN A 64 -4.17 -3.79 5.35
C GLN A 64 -5.08 -4.87 4.75
N VAL A 65 -6.23 -5.14 5.38
CA VAL A 65 -7.21 -6.15 4.93
C VAL A 65 -8.13 -5.62 3.83
N LEU A 66 -8.32 -4.30 3.75
CA LEU A 66 -9.10 -3.66 2.69
C LEU A 66 -8.56 -4.07 1.30
N LYS A 67 -9.48 -4.54 0.45
CA LYS A 67 -9.19 -5.01 -0.92
C LYS A 67 -8.43 -3.98 -1.78
N LEU A 68 -8.56 -2.68 -1.47
CA LEU A 68 -7.94 -1.60 -2.24
C LEU A 68 -6.92 -0.83 -1.39
N PRO A 69 -5.62 -1.15 -1.54
CA PRO A 69 -4.53 -0.46 -0.86
C PRO A 69 -4.28 0.91 -1.50
N SER A 70 -4.80 1.99 -0.92
CA SER A 70 -4.37 3.34 -1.33
C SER A 70 -3.30 3.86 -0.38
N MET A 71 -2.12 4.19 -0.92
CA MET A 71 -1.05 4.84 -0.14
C MET A 71 -1.53 6.14 0.49
N ALA A 72 -2.45 6.86 -0.17
CA ALA A 72 -3.04 8.07 0.38
C ALA A 72 -3.84 7.82 1.66
N LYS A 73 -4.76 6.84 1.70
CA LYS A 73 -5.51 6.51 2.94
C LYS A 73 -4.61 5.90 4.01
N PHE A 74 -3.62 5.09 3.64
CA PHE A 74 -2.64 4.55 4.58
C PHE A 74 -1.82 5.69 5.23
N ASN A 75 -1.30 6.62 4.42
CA ASN A 75 -0.53 7.77 4.90
C ASN A 75 -1.42 8.73 5.72
N ALA A 76 -2.66 8.96 5.32
CA ALA A 76 -3.61 9.78 6.09
C ALA A 76 -3.92 9.13 7.45
N GLY A 77 -4.16 7.81 7.49
CA GLY A 77 -4.36 7.05 8.72
C GLY A 77 -3.12 7.08 9.63
N PHE A 78 -1.93 6.94 9.03
CA PHE A 78 -0.64 7.06 9.72
C PHE A 78 -0.48 8.45 10.35
N THR A 79 -0.68 9.53 9.59
CA THR A 79 -0.54 10.90 10.10
C THR A 79 -1.57 11.19 11.18
N HIS A 80 -2.82 10.76 10.99
CA HIS A 80 -3.87 10.91 11.98
C HIS A 80 -3.52 10.18 13.28
N CYS A 81 -3.11 8.92 13.21
CA CYS A 81 -2.71 8.16 14.39
C CYS A 81 -1.51 8.78 15.12
N ASN A 82 -0.48 9.22 14.38
CA ASN A 82 0.68 9.87 14.98
C ASN A 82 0.29 11.17 15.71
N GLN A 83 -0.57 11.99 15.10
CA GLN A 83 -1.07 13.23 15.73
C GLN A 83 -1.95 12.96 16.95
N SER A 84 -2.88 12.00 16.86
CA SER A 84 -3.73 11.60 17.99
C SER A 84 -2.90 11.05 19.14
N PHE A 85 -1.91 10.20 18.85
CA PHE A 85 -1.04 9.61 19.87
C PHE A 85 -0.23 10.69 20.61
N VAL A 86 0.39 11.63 19.88
CA VAL A 86 1.18 12.72 20.49
C VAL A 86 0.32 13.64 21.36
N LYS A 87 -0.93 13.89 20.96
CA LYS A 87 -1.86 14.78 21.67
C LYS A 87 -2.45 14.16 22.92
N GLU A 88 -2.76 12.87 22.89
CA GLU A 88 -3.56 12.20 23.93
C GLU A 88 -2.74 11.35 24.89
N CYS A 89 -1.59 10.81 24.46
CA CYS A 89 -0.68 10.09 25.34
C CYS A 89 0.20 11.09 26.12
N VAL A 90 0.01 11.14 27.45
CA VAL A 90 0.72 12.03 28.37
C VAL A 90 1.24 11.25 29.59
N GLY A 91 2.38 11.67 30.13
CA GLY A 91 2.97 11.08 31.34
C GLY A 91 4.29 10.35 31.08
N PRO A 92 4.84 9.68 32.11
CA PRO A 92 6.16 9.06 32.07
C PRO A 92 6.26 7.88 31.08
N ALA A 93 5.13 7.23 30.76
CA ALA A 93 5.11 6.10 29.82
C ALA A 93 5.21 6.52 28.33
N LYS A 94 5.06 7.81 28.00
CA LYS A 94 4.94 8.31 26.62
C LYS A 94 6.09 7.86 25.72
N GLU A 95 7.33 8.08 26.14
CA GLU A 95 8.52 7.84 25.32
C GLU A 95 8.67 6.36 24.92
N SER A 96 8.34 5.45 25.83
CA SER A 96 8.39 4.00 25.59
C SER A 96 7.37 3.59 24.52
N TYR A 97 6.13 4.05 24.65
CA TYR A 97 5.07 3.75 23.68
C TYR A 97 5.28 4.44 22.33
N GLU A 98 5.91 5.63 22.30
CA GLU A 98 6.25 6.34 21.06
C GLU A 98 7.26 5.54 20.20
N ARG A 99 8.29 4.96 20.83
CA ARG A 99 9.24 4.06 20.14
C ARG A 99 8.56 2.78 19.63
N ARG A 100 7.65 2.21 20.43
CA ARG A 100 6.91 1.00 20.03
C ARG A 100 5.96 1.28 18.86
N MET A 101 5.29 2.43 18.89
CA MET A 101 4.38 2.92 17.84
C MET A 101 5.13 3.14 16.53
N SER A 102 6.20 3.93 16.53
CA SER A 102 7.00 4.19 15.32
C SER A 102 7.54 2.91 14.67
N LYS A 103 7.98 1.92 15.47
CA LYS A 103 8.42 0.61 14.96
C LYS A 103 7.27 -0.18 14.30
N MET A 104 6.10 -0.23 14.93
CA MET A 104 4.94 -0.95 14.39
C MET A 104 4.39 -0.29 13.13
N LEU A 105 4.35 1.03 13.10
CA LEU A 105 3.95 1.79 11.92
C LEU A 105 4.95 1.62 10.76
N ALA A 106 6.25 1.59 11.04
CA ALA A 106 7.26 1.32 10.02
C ALA A 106 7.12 -0.10 9.44
N LYS A 107 6.87 -1.10 10.30
CA LYS A 107 6.64 -2.49 9.90
C LYS A 107 5.38 -2.64 9.05
N SER A 108 4.24 -2.09 9.49
CA SER A 108 2.97 -2.15 8.74
C SER A 108 3.09 -1.46 7.38
N ARG A 109 3.79 -0.32 7.31
CA ARG A 109 4.08 0.36 6.04
C ARG A 109 4.87 -0.52 5.09
N ALA A 110 5.94 -1.15 5.56
CA ALA A 110 6.76 -2.03 4.73
C ALA A 110 5.97 -3.25 4.22
N LEU A 111 5.15 -3.87 5.08
CA LEU A 111 4.28 -4.99 4.71
C LEU A 111 3.23 -4.58 3.67
N PHE A 112 2.58 -3.44 3.88
CA PHE A 112 1.58 -2.90 2.95
C PHE A 112 2.19 -2.59 1.57
N ILE A 113 3.36 -1.96 1.53
CA ILE A 113 4.11 -1.70 0.29
C ILE A 113 4.41 -3.00 -0.45
N LYS A 114 4.88 -4.03 0.27
CA LYS A 114 5.23 -5.32 -0.33
C LYS A 114 4.02 -5.99 -0.98
N GLU A 115 2.91 -6.07 -0.25
CA GLU A 115 1.67 -6.69 -0.73
C GLU A 115 1.06 -5.88 -1.88
N TYR A 116 1.10 -4.55 -1.79
CA TYR A 116 0.68 -3.65 -2.85
C TYR A 116 1.45 -3.87 -4.15
N ASN A 117 2.79 -3.85 -4.08
CA ASN A 117 3.65 -4.01 -5.24
C ASN A 117 3.44 -5.36 -5.93
N ASN A 118 3.24 -6.44 -5.16
CA ASN A 118 2.98 -7.76 -5.70
C ASN A 118 1.65 -7.82 -6.47
N LYS A 119 0.57 -7.28 -5.89
CA LYS A 119 -0.75 -7.21 -6.55
C LYS A 119 -0.71 -6.31 -7.78
N LEU A 120 -0.11 -5.13 -7.65
CA LEU A 120 0.06 -4.16 -8.72
C LEU A 120 0.78 -4.78 -9.92
N PHE A 121 1.89 -5.46 -9.66
CA PHE A 121 2.67 -6.10 -10.70
C PHE A 121 1.87 -7.18 -11.44
N ASN A 122 1.21 -8.07 -10.70
CA ASN A 122 0.38 -9.12 -11.29
C ASN A 122 -0.73 -8.53 -12.18
N TRP A 123 -1.33 -7.41 -11.76
CA TRP A 123 -2.32 -6.69 -12.56
C TRP A 123 -1.74 -6.04 -13.82
N LEU A 124 -0.58 -5.38 -13.72
CA LEU A 124 0.11 -4.77 -14.86
C LEU A 124 0.50 -5.79 -15.93
N VAL A 125 1.04 -6.95 -15.53
CA VAL A 125 1.39 -8.04 -16.44
C VAL A 125 0.14 -8.61 -17.11
N THR A 126 -0.92 -8.84 -16.34
CA THR A 126 -2.18 -9.35 -16.89
C THR A 126 -2.79 -8.35 -17.89
N PHE A 127 -2.77 -7.06 -17.55
CA PHE A 127 -3.28 -5.99 -18.41
C PHE A 127 -2.50 -5.88 -19.73
N SER A 128 -1.17 -5.91 -19.68
CA SER A 128 -0.34 -5.85 -20.89
C SER A 128 -0.59 -7.05 -21.82
N LEU A 129 -0.76 -8.26 -21.30
CA LEU A 129 -1.13 -9.44 -22.09
C LEU A 129 -2.50 -9.27 -22.76
N VAL A 130 -3.50 -8.79 -22.03
CA VAL A 130 -4.84 -8.50 -22.57
C VAL A 130 -4.77 -7.46 -23.68
N MET A 131 -3.98 -6.39 -23.50
CA MET A 131 -3.80 -5.35 -24.52
C MET A 131 -3.10 -5.85 -25.78
N VAL A 132 -2.14 -6.78 -25.68
CA VAL A 132 -1.55 -7.44 -26.85
C VAL A 132 -2.60 -8.23 -27.64
N VAL A 133 -3.46 -8.98 -26.94
CA VAL A 133 -4.55 -9.74 -27.56
C VAL A 133 -5.53 -8.78 -28.26
N ILE A 134 -5.99 -7.73 -27.57
CA ILE A 134 -6.89 -6.72 -28.14
C ILE A 134 -6.23 -6.01 -29.33
N GLY A 135 -4.96 -5.62 -29.23
CA GLY A 135 -4.21 -5.00 -30.32
C GLY A 135 -4.23 -5.85 -31.58
N ARG A 136 -3.96 -7.15 -31.46
CA ARG A 136 -3.98 -8.09 -32.60
C ARG A 136 -5.35 -8.25 -33.25
N PHE A 137 -6.43 -8.22 -32.46
CA PHE A 137 -7.77 -8.59 -32.93
C PHE A 137 -8.68 -7.41 -33.26
N VAL A 138 -8.48 -6.25 -32.63
CA VAL A 138 -9.42 -5.10 -32.69
C VAL A 138 -8.82 -3.93 -33.46
N ILE A 139 -7.52 -3.66 -33.31
CA ILE A 139 -6.91 -2.42 -33.78
C ILE A 139 -5.79 -2.74 -34.78
N LYS A 140 -5.95 -2.41 -36.07
CA LYS A 140 -4.91 -2.55 -37.11
C LYS A 140 -3.69 -1.60 -36.93
N PHE A 141 -3.42 -1.10 -35.74
CA PHE A 141 -2.28 -0.25 -35.44
C PHE A 141 -1.14 -1.11 -34.87
N PHE A 142 -0.22 -1.49 -35.75
CA PHE A 142 0.99 -2.23 -35.41
C PHE A 142 1.85 -1.53 -34.34
N LEU A 143 1.80 -0.19 -34.26
CA LEU A 143 2.50 0.58 -33.24
C LEU A 143 1.99 0.31 -31.81
N LEU A 144 0.69 0.14 -31.63
CA LEU A 144 0.12 -0.18 -30.31
C LEU A 144 0.47 -1.61 -29.89
N GLU A 145 0.54 -2.54 -30.86
CA GLU A 145 1.01 -3.90 -30.61
C GLU A 145 2.48 -3.91 -30.16
N ILE A 146 3.38 -3.21 -30.88
CA ILE A 146 4.79 -3.10 -30.49
C ILE A 146 4.92 -2.47 -29.10
N ALA A 147 4.21 -1.37 -28.82
CA ALA A 147 4.26 -0.71 -27.52
C ALA A 147 3.81 -1.64 -26.39
N ALA A 148 2.74 -2.44 -26.60
CA ALA A 148 2.27 -3.41 -25.62
C ALA A 148 3.28 -4.54 -25.39
N TRP A 149 3.94 -5.03 -26.43
CA TRP A 149 5.02 -6.03 -26.31
C TRP A 149 6.24 -5.48 -25.55
N VAL A 150 6.67 -4.27 -25.88
CA VAL A 150 7.77 -3.60 -25.17
C VAL A 150 7.42 -3.42 -23.69
N MET A 151 6.20 -2.98 -23.38
CA MET A 151 5.73 -2.83 -21.99
C MET A 151 5.66 -4.18 -21.26
N PHE A 152 5.18 -5.25 -21.90
CA PHE A 152 5.14 -6.60 -21.32
C PHE A 152 6.54 -7.13 -21.01
N ILE A 153 7.46 -7.08 -21.98
CA ILE A 153 8.85 -7.54 -21.82
C ILE A 153 9.55 -6.71 -20.75
N PHE A 154 9.32 -5.40 -20.73
CA PHE A 154 9.85 -4.53 -19.69
C PHE A 154 9.36 -4.96 -18.31
N LEU A 155 8.05 -5.16 -18.10
CA LEU A 155 7.49 -5.61 -16.82
C LEU A 155 8.01 -6.99 -16.40
N GLU A 156 8.08 -7.97 -17.32
CA GLU A 156 8.61 -9.31 -17.03
C GLU A 156 10.12 -9.29 -16.71
N THR A 157 10.91 -8.55 -17.48
CA THR A 157 12.36 -8.45 -17.29
C THR A 157 12.69 -7.68 -16.01
N TYR A 158 11.97 -6.58 -15.74
CA TYR A 158 12.15 -5.75 -14.57
C TYR A 158 11.90 -6.53 -13.28
N THR A 159 10.91 -7.43 -13.25
CA THR A 159 10.66 -8.27 -12.06
C THR A 159 11.56 -9.46 -11.90
N ARG A 160 12.08 -10.04 -12.99
CA ARG A 160 13.13 -11.06 -12.88
C ARG A 160 14.46 -10.50 -12.41
N MET A 161 14.72 -9.22 -12.67
CA MET A 161 15.96 -8.54 -12.28
C MET A 161 15.93 -8.02 -10.84
N PHE A 162 14.77 -7.56 -10.35
CA PHE A 162 14.61 -7.06 -8.98
C PHE A 162 13.82 -8.05 -8.12
N TRP A 163 14.50 -9.08 -7.63
CA TRP A 163 13.90 -10.16 -6.82
C TRP A 163 13.46 -9.71 -5.40
N SER A 164 13.69 -8.44 -5.01
CA SER A 164 13.17 -7.90 -3.74
C SER A 164 12.27 -6.68 -3.98
N ALA A 165 11.03 -6.75 -3.50
CA ALA A 165 10.07 -5.64 -3.48
C ALA A 165 10.60 -4.39 -2.75
N GLU A 166 11.64 -4.57 -1.94
CA GLU A 166 12.35 -3.52 -1.22
C GLU A 166 13.28 -2.71 -2.14
N SER A 167 14.04 -3.37 -3.03
CA SER A 167 14.94 -2.68 -3.98
C SER A 167 14.19 -1.92 -5.09
N LEU A 168 13.03 -2.44 -5.47
CA LEU A 168 12.11 -1.82 -6.43
C LEU A 168 11.50 -0.52 -5.88
N TYR A 169 11.20 -0.51 -4.58
CA TYR A 169 10.48 0.58 -3.92
C TYR A 169 11.30 1.88 -3.82
N TYR A 170 12.62 1.80 -3.69
CA TYR A 170 13.47 3.01 -3.64
C TYR A 170 13.81 3.59 -5.01
N ASN A 171 13.38 2.96 -6.11
CA ASN A 171 13.68 3.44 -7.45
C ASN A 171 12.67 4.51 -7.90
N PRO A 172 13.10 5.74 -8.24
CA PRO A 172 12.20 6.80 -8.69
C PRO A 172 11.42 6.43 -9.96
N ALA A 173 11.94 5.54 -10.81
CA ALA A 173 11.22 5.06 -11.99
C ALA A 173 9.99 4.22 -11.62
N TRP A 174 10.08 3.43 -10.53
CA TRP A 174 8.94 2.65 -10.05
C TRP A 174 7.82 3.55 -9.52
N HIS A 175 8.16 4.63 -8.82
CA HIS A 175 7.17 5.60 -8.35
C HIS A 175 6.41 6.29 -9.51
N ILE A 176 7.07 6.55 -10.64
CA ILE A 176 6.41 7.09 -11.84
C ILE A 176 5.44 6.07 -12.44
N ILE A 177 5.84 4.79 -12.49
CA ILE A 177 4.98 3.70 -12.99
C ILE A 177 3.77 3.52 -12.07
N VAL A 178 4.00 3.47 -10.75
CA VAL A 178 2.95 3.38 -9.73
C VAL A 178 1.98 4.55 -9.84
N SER A 179 2.47 5.78 -9.92
CA SER A 179 1.63 6.99 -10.05
C SER A 179 0.83 7.02 -11.37
N SER A 180 1.46 6.60 -12.47
CA SER A 180 0.79 6.53 -13.78
C SER A 180 -0.28 5.43 -13.78
N TRP A 181 0.01 4.28 -13.20
CA TRP A 181 -0.97 3.21 -13.02
C TRP A 181 -2.09 3.63 -12.08
N GLU A 182 -1.77 4.30 -10.97
CA GLU A 182 -2.75 4.86 -10.05
C GLU A 182 -3.67 5.85 -10.80
N THR A 183 -3.12 6.70 -11.67
CA THR A 183 -3.91 7.64 -12.46
C THR A 183 -4.81 6.94 -13.49
N ILE A 184 -4.32 5.87 -14.12
CA ILE A 184 -5.04 5.12 -15.18
C ILE A 184 -6.14 4.22 -14.58
N VAL A 185 -5.84 3.55 -13.48
CA VAL A 185 -6.74 2.56 -12.85
C VAL A 185 -7.60 3.17 -11.74
N TYR A 186 -7.12 4.24 -11.10
CA TYR A 186 -7.81 4.96 -10.02
C TYR A 186 -8.13 6.41 -10.39
N SER A 187 -8.51 6.68 -11.65
CA SER A 187 -9.13 7.96 -11.98
C SER A 187 -10.46 8.09 -11.21
N PRO A 188 -10.72 9.19 -10.47
CA PRO A 188 -11.95 9.41 -9.68
C PRO A 188 -13.25 9.43 -10.51
N ILE A 189 -13.16 9.23 -11.82
CA ILE A 189 -14.27 9.23 -12.78
C ILE A 189 -14.77 7.80 -13.08
N LEU A 190 -13.98 6.75 -12.81
CA LEU A 190 -14.33 5.35 -13.11
C LEU A 190 -13.89 4.43 -11.96
N ASP A 191 -14.77 4.20 -10.99
CA ASP A 191 -14.63 3.15 -9.97
C ASP A 191 -14.52 1.76 -10.61
N LEU A 192 -13.32 1.35 -11.01
CA LEU A 192 -13.08 0.10 -11.72
C LEU A 192 -13.40 -1.13 -10.86
N ASP A 193 -13.47 -1.04 -9.52
CA ASP A 193 -13.94 -2.15 -8.67
C ASP A 193 -15.42 -2.49 -8.97
N ARG A 194 -16.21 -1.49 -9.37
CA ARG A 194 -17.61 -1.64 -9.76
C ARG A 194 -17.81 -1.81 -11.27
N TRP A 195 -16.90 -1.26 -12.07
CA TRP A 195 -17.01 -1.21 -13.53
C TRP A 195 -16.08 -2.17 -14.29
N ALA A 196 -15.14 -2.86 -13.65
CA ALA A 196 -14.24 -3.82 -14.30
C ALA A 196 -15.01 -5.00 -14.92
N VAL A 197 -15.97 -5.56 -14.17
CA VAL A 197 -16.81 -6.66 -14.65
C VAL A 197 -17.62 -6.25 -15.89
N PRO A 198 -18.37 -5.12 -15.91
CA PRO A 198 -19.07 -4.70 -17.12
C PRO A 198 -18.14 -4.32 -18.28
N ILE A 199 -16.95 -3.78 -18.03
CA ILE A 199 -15.97 -3.50 -19.09
C ILE A 199 -15.45 -4.80 -19.73
N VAL A 200 -15.11 -5.81 -18.92
CA VAL A 200 -14.68 -7.13 -19.42
C VAL A 200 -15.80 -7.80 -20.22
N ILE A 201 -17.04 -7.71 -19.74
CA ILE A 201 -18.21 -8.23 -20.45
C ILE A 201 -18.42 -7.49 -21.78
N MET A 202 -18.32 -6.16 -21.80
CA MET A 202 -18.43 -5.35 -23.01
C MET A 202 -17.33 -5.70 -24.03
N LEU A 203 -16.09 -5.93 -23.59
CA LEU A 203 -14.99 -6.37 -24.45
C LEU A 203 -15.24 -7.79 -25.01
N LEU A 204 -15.72 -8.71 -24.18
CA LEU A 204 -16.11 -10.06 -24.62
C LEU A 204 -17.23 -10.01 -25.66
N PHE A 205 -18.28 -9.21 -25.43
CA PHE A 205 -19.34 -8.99 -26.40
C PHE A 205 -18.84 -8.34 -27.67
N GLY A 206 -17.92 -7.37 -27.60
CA GLY A 206 -17.30 -6.75 -28.76
C GLY A 206 -16.49 -7.75 -29.60
N VAL A 207 -15.71 -8.62 -28.96
CA VAL A 207 -14.94 -9.68 -29.62
C VAL A 207 -15.86 -10.74 -30.24
N LEU A 208 -16.89 -11.18 -29.52
CA LEU A 208 -17.88 -12.14 -30.03
C LEU A 208 -18.70 -11.54 -31.17
N TYR A 209 -19.16 -10.30 -31.04
CA TYR A 209 -19.87 -9.57 -32.10
C TYR A 209 -19.01 -9.46 -33.35
N TRP A 210 -17.74 -9.06 -33.22
CA TRP A 210 -16.81 -9.02 -34.35
C TRP A 210 -16.55 -10.40 -34.96
N ARG A 211 -16.43 -11.45 -34.15
CA ARG A 211 -16.18 -12.81 -34.64
C ARG A 211 -17.41 -13.40 -35.34
N CYS A 212 -18.62 -13.10 -34.86
CA CYS A 212 -19.89 -13.53 -35.45
C CYS A 212 -20.27 -12.72 -36.70
N PHE A 213 -20.06 -11.40 -36.71
CA PHE A 213 -20.52 -10.51 -37.77
C PHE A 213 -19.40 -10.03 -38.72
N GLY A 214 -18.17 -9.84 -38.24
CA GLY A 214 -17.00 -9.44 -39.05
C GLY A 214 -16.34 -10.61 -39.79
N GLY A 215 -16.35 -11.81 -39.22
CA GLY A 215 -15.78 -13.02 -39.84
C GLY A 215 -16.55 -13.56 -41.05
N ARG A 216 -17.85 -13.25 -41.17
CA ARG A 216 -18.68 -13.67 -42.33
C ARG A 216 -18.46 -12.85 -43.60
N ARG A 217 -17.78 -11.69 -43.54
CA ARG A 217 -17.59 -10.83 -44.72
C ARG A 217 -16.34 -11.15 -45.56
N LYS A 218 -15.53 -12.16 -45.18
CA LYS A 218 -14.34 -12.58 -45.95
C LYS A 218 -14.28 -14.08 -46.33
N ARG A 219 -15.43 -14.76 -46.41
CA ARG A 219 -15.58 -16.03 -47.14
C ARG A 219 -16.77 -15.92 -48.09
N GLY A 220 -16.54 -15.31 -49.24
CA GLY A 220 -17.62 -15.08 -50.20
C GLY A 220 -17.18 -14.31 -51.45
N ARG A 221 -16.00 -14.62 -52.00
CA ARG A 221 -15.63 -14.21 -53.36
C ARG A 221 -14.59 -15.21 -53.87
N GLY A 222 -15.05 -16.19 -54.66
CA GLY A 222 -14.17 -17.11 -55.38
C GLY A 222 -14.42 -18.59 -55.07
N SER A 223 -15.61 -19.10 -55.40
CA SER A 223 -15.75 -20.47 -55.91
C SER A 223 -17.18 -20.67 -56.41
N LEU A 224 -17.45 -20.25 -57.64
CA LEU A 224 -18.56 -20.78 -58.44
C LEU A 224 -18.12 -20.80 -59.92
N LEU A 225 -17.61 -21.98 -60.31
CA LEU A 225 -17.65 -22.62 -61.63
C LEU A 225 -16.81 -22.04 -62.79
N PRO A 226 -16.03 -22.88 -63.51
CA PRO A 226 -15.48 -22.53 -64.82
C PRO A 226 -16.59 -22.67 -65.87
N LEU A 227 -17.10 -21.55 -66.39
CA LEU A 227 -17.94 -21.57 -67.58
C LEU A 227 -17.04 -21.71 -68.82
N TYR A 228 -16.98 -22.94 -69.31
CA TYR A 228 -16.62 -23.29 -70.69
C TYR A 228 -17.42 -22.41 -71.66
N LYS A 229 -16.72 -21.56 -72.42
CA LYS A 229 -17.32 -20.83 -73.54
C LYS A 229 -16.53 -21.15 -74.80
N ASN A 230 -16.95 -22.23 -75.45
CA ASN A 230 -16.71 -22.44 -76.87
C ASN A 230 -17.35 -21.27 -77.63
N SER A 231 -16.54 -20.50 -78.36
CA SER A 231 -17.02 -19.64 -79.42
C SER A 231 -16.24 -19.99 -80.68
N TYR A 232 -16.80 -20.92 -81.43
CA TYR A 232 -16.46 -21.16 -82.83
C TYR A 232 -16.65 -19.84 -83.58
N ASN A 233 -15.57 -19.24 -84.05
CA ASN A 233 -15.67 -18.34 -85.19
C ASN A 233 -14.46 -18.52 -86.10
N SER A 234 -14.60 -19.52 -86.95
CA SER A 234 -13.91 -19.58 -88.24
C SER A 234 -14.25 -18.32 -89.04
N SER A 235 -13.25 -17.53 -89.44
CA SER A 235 -13.02 -17.24 -90.86
C SER A 235 -11.87 -16.24 -91.10
N ARG A 236 -10.99 -16.65 -92.02
CA ARG A 236 -10.06 -15.89 -92.89
C ARG A 236 -8.65 -15.57 -92.39
N ARG A 237 -7.69 -16.33 -92.96
CA ARG A 237 -6.44 -15.96 -93.69
C ARG A 237 -5.69 -14.69 -93.22
N SER A 238 -4.36 -14.67 -93.13
CA SER A 238 -3.38 -15.14 -94.13
C SER A 238 -2.02 -15.48 -93.52
N ARG A 239 -1.43 -16.61 -93.94
CA ARG A 239 0.01 -16.89 -93.86
C ARG A 239 0.57 -16.69 -95.26
N SER A 240 1.52 -15.78 -95.40
CA SER A 240 2.37 -15.64 -96.58
C SER A 240 3.71 -16.30 -96.27
N ASP A 241 4.32 -16.84 -97.32
CA ASP A 241 5.59 -17.60 -97.33
C ASP A 241 6.78 -16.89 -96.66
#